data_AF-F7D2U9-F1
#
_entry.id   AF-F7D2U9-F1
#
_cell.length_a   1.000
_cell.length_b   1.000
_cell.length_c   1.000
_cell.angle_alpha   90.00
_cell.angle_beta   90.00
_cell.angle_gamma   90.00
#
_symmetry.space_group_name_H-M   'P 1'
#
loop_
_entity.id
_entity.type
_entity.pdbx_description
1 polymer ?
#
loop_
_entity_poly.entity_id
_entity_poly.type
_entity_poly.pdbx_seq_one_letter_code
_entity_poly.pdbx_strand_id
1 'polypeptide(L)'
;IIIKRRYLSNCHPNATCEVYLGRLQCTCKDGFIGDGFSCSDVDECAYSWLNNCTYGYCVNTIGSYDCLCPVGYTKGTGRTCVDINECSSPDLNKCHPLAVCVNYEGTYKCQCPPGVIGNGFYCEIDQCARNVCGSSMECSMTGSSYSCSNPCVNHTVLDEPWRSTANAQYVNILCDYDKMGWYRFVGSGGIRMPESCVPELRCSTHAPMWLNGSHPAPTDGIVTRTACAHWAGDCCQWSSTIQIKACPGGYHVYKLNTSPACSLAYCTDPSSLNDECLCTDDEECRFVSGSYGCYCKENRTISALTDLTPTVSCGLQSMKTTFRQCQLRALNIDVKDIILADSYCFNVLNDNTTNTYSVLSSLQAGNCGMTLSTNGTHAFYRKSFDFTFLLNGLIIRDRLTTTSTCIYPLDMRISLNTALNPIISTTIIETNGTGNFIARMAVYNSSDYKYPYQGAQINLYTKTVIYIGVFLEGPDPSLYAMVLNNCYATPSSIPDDPIKYYVIQNRCPSKSDGTVSVLENGVSSQAQFSFQMFAFAGNYNQVYLHCQIYACDSRTSTCASTCSGSRALDVATQTTTNLKIGPFNRLGR
;
A
#
# COMPACT_ATOMS: atom_id res chain seq x y z
N ILE A 1 38.44 112.04 -54.18
CA ILE A 1 38.00 111.17 -53.06
C ILE A 1 36.68 111.69 -52.53
N ILE A 2 35.55 111.07 -52.88
CA ILE A 2 34.33 111.04 -52.04
C ILE A 2 33.70 109.65 -52.27
N ILE A 3 33.36 109.01 -51.16
CA ILE A 3 33.33 107.57 -50.94
C ILE A 3 31.95 106.99 -51.30
N LYS A 4 31.90 105.99 -52.19
CA LYS A 4 30.73 105.09 -52.30
C LYS A 4 30.64 104.27 -51.00
N ARG A 5 29.82 104.72 -50.04
CA ARG A 5 29.43 103.86 -48.91
C ARG A 5 28.49 102.77 -49.44
N ARG A 6 29.06 101.59 -49.75
CA ARG A 6 28.30 100.33 -49.71
C ARG A 6 27.74 100.22 -48.30
N TYR A 7 26.42 100.31 -48.13
CA TYR A 7 25.76 99.81 -46.93
C TYR A 7 25.95 98.28 -46.98
N LEU A 8 26.97 97.77 -46.29
CA LEU A 8 27.04 96.33 -46.01
C LEU A 8 25.79 96.00 -45.20
N SER A 9 25.01 95.05 -45.68
CA SER A 9 23.85 94.49 -45.00
C SER A 9 24.31 93.82 -43.71
N ASN A 10 24.14 94.49 -42.57
CA ASN A 10 24.55 93.94 -41.28
C ASN A 10 23.47 93.04 -40.65
N CYS A 11 22.59 92.41 -41.43
CA CYS A 11 21.74 91.34 -40.86
C CYS A 11 22.62 90.13 -40.54
N HIS A 12 22.25 89.39 -39.50
CA HIS A 12 22.91 88.14 -39.13
C HIS A 12 22.89 87.15 -40.33
N PRO A 13 23.91 86.28 -40.53
CA PRO A 13 23.91 85.30 -41.63
C PRO A 13 22.67 84.37 -41.64
N ASN A 14 22.07 84.13 -40.48
CA ASN A 14 20.85 83.37 -40.29
C ASN A 14 19.59 84.24 -40.19
N ALA A 15 19.59 85.44 -40.77
CA ALA A 15 18.43 86.32 -40.89
C ALA A 15 18.06 86.60 -42.35
N THR A 16 16.79 86.86 -42.62
CA THR A 16 16.26 87.43 -43.85
C THR A 16 16.24 88.95 -43.76
N CYS A 17 16.50 89.61 -44.89
CA CYS A 17 16.52 91.07 -44.97
C CYS A 17 15.42 91.53 -45.94
N GLU A 18 14.41 92.21 -45.40
CA GLU A 18 13.31 92.77 -46.19
C GLU A 18 13.22 94.29 -45.97
N VAL A 19 12.81 95.02 -47.02
CA VAL A 19 12.66 96.47 -46.95
C VAL A 19 11.19 96.79 -46.71
N TYR A 20 10.88 97.24 -45.49
CA TYR A 20 9.52 97.65 -45.13
C TYR A 20 9.49 99.17 -44.91
N LEU A 21 8.67 99.87 -45.70
CA LEU A 21 8.48 101.33 -45.62
C LEU A 21 9.80 102.14 -45.64
N GLY A 22 10.78 101.72 -46.44
CA GLY A 22 12.07 102.41 -46.61
C GLY A 22 13.07 102.21 -45.47
N ARG A 23 12.80 101.34 -44.48
CA ARG A 23 13.76 100.87 -43.49
C ARG A 23 14.11 99.40 -43.73
N LEU A 24 15.37 99.06 -43.48
CA LEU A 24 15.86 97.68 -43.49
C LEU A 24 15.36 96.97 -42.22
N GLN A 25 14.58 95.92 -42.38
CA GLN A 25 14.14 95.06 -41.29
C GLN A 25 14.79 93.69 -41.45
N CYS A 26 15.58 93.29 -40.46
CA CYS A 26 16.14 91.95 -40.38
C CYS A 26 15.22 91.08 -39.51
N THR A 27 14.89 89.88 -39.95
CA THR A 27 14.16 88.88 -39.17
C THR A 27 14.95 87.59 -39.19
N CYS A 28 15.09 86.90 -38.05
CA CYS A 28 15.78 85.60 -38.04
C CYS A 28 15.03 84.60 -38.94
N LYS A 29 15.79 83.75 -39.64
CA LYS A 29 15.23 82.64 -40.42
C LYS A 29 14.53 81.65 -39.48
N ASP A 30 13.59 80.87 -40.02
CA ASP A 30 12.93 79.79 -39.27
C ASP A 30 13.98 78.87 -38.62
N GLY A 31 13.73 78.47 -37.36
CA GLY A 31 14.69 77.72 -36.53
C GLY A 31 15.68 78.58 -35.74
N PHE A 32 15.63 79.91 -35.88
CA PHE A 32 16.47 80.84 -35.12
C PHE A 32 15.65 81.91 -34.41
N ILE A 33 16.12 82.35 -33.24
CA ILE A 33 15.51 83.40 -32.43
C ILE A 33 16.48 84.56 -32.21
N GLY A 34 15.95 85.78 -32.18
CA GLY A 34 16.76 86.99 -31.98
C GLY A 34 16.14 88.22 -32.62
N ASP A 35 16.93 89.28 -32.75
CA ASP A 35 16.50 90.58 -33.28
C ASP A 35 16.80 90.78 -34.78
N GLY A 36 17.24 89.71 -35.46
CA GLY A 36 17.64 89.74 -36.87
C GLY A 36 19.07 90.24 -37.12
N PHE A 37 19.70 90.89 -36.14
CA PHE A 37 21.10 91.30 -36.15
C PHE A 37 21.99 90.32 -35.37
N SER A 38 21.43 89.68 -34.35
CA SER A 38 21.95 88.53 -33.63
C SER A 38 20.89 87.43 -33.63
N CYS A 39 21.17 86.29 -34.26
CA CYS A 39 20.26 85.15 -34.26
C CYS A 39 20.95 83.93 -33.65
N SER A 40 20.39 83.42 -32.56
CA SER A 40 20.78 82.16 -31.95
C SER A 40 19.87 81.04 -32.40
N ASP A 41 20.41 79.85 -32.48
CA ASP A 41 19.67 78.62 -32.75
C ASP A 41 18.57 78.39 -31.70
N VAL A 42 17.39 77.94 -32.13
CA VAL A 42 16.34 77.51 -31.22
C VAL A 42 16.53 76.03 -30.93
N ASP A 43 16.80 75.67 -29.68
CA ASP A 43 16.82 74.26 -29.29
C ASP A 43 15.38 73.73 -29.17
N GLU A 44 14.87 73.13 -30.25
CA GLU A 44 13.51 72.56 -30.24
C GLU A 44 13.40 71.31 -29.36
N CYS A 45 14.53 70.74 -28.93
CA CYS A 45 14.57 69.59 -28.01
C CYS A 45 14.46 70.01 -26.54
N ALA A 46 14.67 71.28 -26.22
CA ALA A 46 14.51 71.82 -24.87
C ALA A 46 13.05 71.75 -24.36
N TYR A 47 12.07 71.72 -25.28
CA TYR A 47 10.65 71.66 -24.94
C TYR A 47 9.88 70.69 -25.85
N SER A 48 9.11 69.79 -25.24
CA SER A 48 8.40 68.69 -25.94
C SER A 48 7.32 69.14 -26.93
N TRP A 49 6.85 70.39 -26.88
CA TRP A 49 5.88 70.95 -27.84
C TRP A 49 6.51 71.65 -29.05
N LEU A 50 7.84 71.85 -29.05
CA LEU A 50 8.57 72.46 -30.18
C LEU A 50 9.13 71.43 -31.17
N ASN A 51 9.17 70.15 -30.78
CA ASN A 51 9.55 69.03 -31.63
C ASN A 51 8.41 68.02 -31.80
N ASN A 52 8.39 67.31 -32.93
CA ASN A 52 7.41 66.26 -33.23
C ASN A 52 8.08 64.87 -33.31
N CYS A 53 9.00 64.57 -32.40
CA CYS A 53 9.71 63.29 -32.37
C CYS A 53 8.86 62.20 -31.67
N THR A 54 7.76 61.77 -32.29
CA THR A 54 6.94 60.67 -31.74
C THR A 54 7.73 59.35 -31.75
N TYR A 55 7.77 58.66 -30.59
CA TYR A 55 8.51 57.40 -30.36
C TYR A 55 10.04 57.47 -30.58
N GLY A 56 10.63 58.67 -30.57
CA GLY A 56 12.07 58.88 -30.80
C GLY A 56 12.71 59.91 -29.86
N TYR A 57 14.03 60.08 -29.97
CA TYR A 57 14.80 61.07 -29.22
C TYR A 57 15.13 62.29 -30.09
N CYS A 58 14.79 63.48 -29.62
CA CYS A 58 15.12 64.72 -30.30
C CYS A 58 16.61 65.05 -30.16
N VAL A 59 17.24 65.43 -31.27
CA VAL A 59 18.61 65.95 -31.33
C VAL A 59 18.59 67.30 -32.03
N ASN A 60 19.01 68.33 -31.30
CA ASN A 60 19.05 69.67 -31.84
C ASN A 60 20.16 69.79 -32.90
N THR A 61 19.87 70.50 -34.00
CA THR A 61 20.81 70.77 -35.09
C THR A 61 20.78 72.27 -35.40
N ILE A 62 21.78 72.80 -36.10
CA ILE A 62 21.79 74.25 -36.37
C ILE A 62 20.66 74.59 -37.37
N GLY A 63 19.67 75.35 -36.90
CA GLY A 63 18.49 75.82 -37.64
C GLY A 63 17.33 74.83 -37.71
N SER A 64 17.39 73.70 -36.99
CA SER A 64 16.32 72.71 -36.94
C SER A 64 16.63 71.62 -35.90
N TYR A 65 15.77 70.62 -35.77
CA TYR A 65 16.08 69.39 -35.03
C TYR A 65 15.94 68.15 -35.92
N ASP A 66 16.61 67.08 -35.52
CA ASP A 66 16.39 65.73 -36.06
C ASP A 66 15.92 64.76 -34.96
N CYS A 67 15.23 63.70 -35.36
CA CYS A 67 14.74 62.67 -34.45
C CYS A 67 15.51 61.38 -34.69
N LEU A 68 16.22 60.92 -33.65
CA LEU A 68 16.88 59.62 -33.63
C LEU A 68 15.88 58.55 -33.18
N CYS A 69 15.70 57.53 -34.02
CA CYS A 69 14.82 56.42 -33.70
C CYS A 69 15.54 55.36 -32.86
N PRO A 70 14.90 54.84 -31.80
CA PRO A 70 15.43 53.73 -31.03
C PRO A 70 15.52 52.47 -31.89
N VAL A 71 16.31 51.49 -31.43
CA VAL A 71 16.38 50.16 -32.07
C VAL A 71 14.96 49.58 -32.18
N GLY A 72 14.62 49.03 -33.35
CA GLY A 72 13.27 48.55 -33.66
C GLY A 72 12.39 49.59 -34.35
N TYR A 73 12.87 50.83 -34.55
CA TYR A 73 12.13 51.88 -35.26
C TYR A 73 12.95 52.48 -36.41
N THR A 74 12.26 52.93 -37.45
CA THR A 74 12.84 53.62 -38.61
C THR A 74 12.20 54.99 -38.81
N LYS A 75 12.87 55.86 -39.57
CA LYS A 75 12.41 57.24 -39.81
C LYS A 75 11.23 57.22 -40.78
N GLY A 76 10.06 57.61 -40.29
CA GLY A 76 8.83 57.75 -41.05
C GLY A 76 8.73 59.09 -41.79
N THR A 77 7.59 59.30 -42.46
CA THR A 77 7.27 60.58 -43.09
C THR A 77 6.96 61.64 -42.03
N GLY A 78 7.73 62.73 -41.99
CA GLY A 78 7.45 63.87 -41.09
C GLY A 78 8.24 63.90 -39.78
N ARG A 79 9.47 63.36 -39.75
CA ARG A 79 10.37 63.35 -38.57
C ARG A 79 9.78 62.58 -37.37
N THR A 80 9.05 61.51 -37.64
CA THR A 80 8.52 60.57 -36.63
C THR A 80 9.23 59.22 -36.74
N CYS A 81 9.26 58.47 -35.64
CA CYS A 81 9.76 57.09 -35.65
C CYS A 81 8.59 56.13 -35.82
N VAL A 82 8.68 55.29 -36.84
CA VAL A 82 7.70 54.25 -37.13
C VAL A 82 8.32 52.90 -36.82
N ASP A 83 7.52 52.03 -36.20
CA ASP A 83 7.92 50.68 -35.85
C ASP A 83 8.40 49.90 -37.09
N ILE A 84 9.51 49.19 -36.96
CA ILE A 84 10.00 48.28 -38.00
C ILE A 84 9.26 46.97 -37.82
N ASN A 85 8.36 46.65 -38.72
CA ASN A 85 7.71 45.34 -38.69
C ASN A 85 8.68 44.24 -39.17
N GLU A 86 9.41 43.62 -38.24
CA GLU A 86 10.41 42.60 -38.59
C GLU A 86 9.77 41.35 -39.18
N CYS A 87 8.49 41.08 -38.89
CA CYS A 87 7.75 39.95 -39.46
C CYS A 87 7.41 40.13 -40.95
N SER A 88 7.39 41.37 -41.45
CA SER A 88 7.07 41.69 -42.85
C SER A 88 8.27 41.61 -43.79
N SER A 89 9.48 41.52 -43.25
CA SER A 89 10.72 41.44 -44.02
C SER A 89 11.43 40.09 -43.81
N PRO A 90 11.67 39.30 -44.87
CA PRO A 90 12.35 38.01 -44.76
C PRO A 90 13.75 38.11 -44.14
N ASP A 91 14.46 39.22 -44.37
CA ASP A 91 15.84 39.41 -43.91
C ASP A 91 15.93 39.79 -42.41
N LEU A 92 14.84 40.32 -41.84
CA LEU A 92 14.76 40.74 -40.43
C LEU A 92 14.06 39.69 -39.56
N ASN A 93 13.19 38.88 -40.14
CA ASN A 93 12.51 37.79 -39.44
C ASN A 93 13.47 36.64 -39.15
N LYS A 94 13.99 36.59 -37.92
CA LYS A 94 14.86 35.49 -37.45
C LYS A 94 14.11 34.38 -36.73
N CYS A 95 12.78 34.34 -36.82
CA CYS A 95 12.01 33.27 -36.19
C CYS A 95 12.39 31.91 -36.78
N HIS A 96 12.22 30.86 -35.96
CA HIS A 96 12.35 29.50 -36.46
C HIS A 96 11.36 29.29 -37.62
N PRO A 97 11.68 28.49 -38.67
CA PRO A 97 10.79 28.28 -39.81
C PRO A 97 9.39 27.75 -39.47
N LEU A 98 9.25 27.11 -38.30
CA LEU A 98 7.98 26.60 -37.79
C LEU A 98 7.23 27.62 -36.91
N ALA A 99 7.88 28.68 -36.44
CA ALA A 99 7.29 29.64 -35.53
C ALA A 99 6.48 30.71 -36.27
N VAL A 100 5.42 31.18 -35.61
CA VAL A 100 4.65 32.34 -36.06
C VAL A 100 5.32 33.60 -35.53
N CYS A 101 5.67 34.52 -36.41
CA CYS A 101 6.19 35.83 -36.05
C CYS A 101 5.03 36.78 -35.70
N VAL A 102 5.11 37.41 -34.54
CA VAL A 102 4.15 38.43 -34.08
C VAL A 102 4.92 39.72 -33.82
N ASN A 103 4.55 40.76 -34.54
CA ASN A 103 5.15 42.09 -34.42
C ASN A 103 4.55 42.84 -33.22
N TYR A 104 5.40 43.50 -32.45
CA TYR A 104 5.04 44.39 -31.35
C TYR A 104 5.74 45.75 -31.55
N GLU A 105 5.24 46.80 -30.92
CA GLU A 105 5.90 48.11 -31.03
C GLU A 105 7.33 48.06 -30.45
N GLY A 106 8.33 48.24 -31.33
CA GLY A 106 9.76 48.24 -31.06
C GLY A 106 10.43 46.86 -31.05
N THR A 107 9.70 45.78 -31.29
CA THR A 107 10.26 44.41 -31.25
C THR A 107 9.32 43.39 -31.87
N TYR A 108 9.81 42.19 -32.16
CA TYR A 108 8.98 41.06 -32.53
C TYR A 108 9.20 39.87 -31.59
N LYS A 109 8.18 39.02 -31.49
CA LYS A 109 8.28 37.74 -30.79
C LYS A 109 7.91 36.62 -31.75
N CYS A 110 8.62 35.52 -31.60
CA CYS A 110 8.34 34.29 -32.30
C CYS A 110 7.59 33.34 -31.37
N GLN A 111 6.52 32.74 -31.85
CA GLN A 111 5.73 31.76 -31.08
C GLN A 111 5.74 30.42 -31.78
N CYS A 112 6.23 29.39 -31.10
CA CYS A 112 6.15 28.02 -31.61
C CYS A 112 4.66 27.58 -31.63
N PRO A 113 4.19 26.93 -32.72
CA PRO A 113 2.81 26.43 -32.81
C PRO A 113 2.52 25.31 -31.79
N PRO A 114 1.24 24.93 -31.59
CA PRO A 114 0.89 23.82 -30.69
C PRO A 114 1.61 22.52 -31.07
N GLY A 115 2.20 21.84 -30.07
CA GLY A 115 2.93 20.57 -30.27
C GLY A 115 4.42 20.71 -30.59
N VAL A 116 4.96 21.93 -30.55
CA VAL A 116 6.40 22.20 -30.56
C VAL A 116 6.77 23.12 -29.39
N ILE A 117 7.88 22.83 -28.72
CA ILE A 117 8.39 23.60 -27.58
C ILE A 117 9.63 24.39 -28.00
N GLY A 118 9.83 25.54 -27.36
CA GLY A 118 11.00 26.36 -27.62
C GLY A 118 10.73 27.85 -27.39
N ASN A 119 11.71 28.68 -27.72
CA ASN A 119 11.64 30.14 -27.53
C ASN A 119 11.17 30.88 -28.79
N GLY A 120 10.66 30.17 -29.79
CA GLY A 120 10.20 30.73 -31.08
C GLY A 120 11.32 30.99 -32.09
N PHE A 121 12.54 31.27 -31.64
CA PHE A 121 13.74 31.33 -32.49
C PHE A 121 14.32 29.94 -32.74
N TYR A 122 14.12 29.04 -31.78
CA TYR A 122 14.34 27.60 -31.87
C TYR A 122 13.04 26.92 -31.45
N CYS A 123 12.50 26.05 -32.30
CA CYS A 123 11.33 25.23 -31.99
C CYS A 123 11.65 23.77 -32.30
N GLU A 124 11.45 22.90 -31.31
CA GLU A 124 11.59 21.45 -31.44
C GLU A 124 10.24 20.77 -31.24
N ILE A 125 10.05 19.62 -31.89
CA ILE A 125 8.82 18.84 -31.75
C ILE A 125 8.72 18.31 -30.33
N ASP A 126 7.66 18.70 -29.63
CA ASP A 126 7.31 18.11 -28.35
C ASP A 126 6.72 16.73 -28.62
N GLN A 127 7.55 15.70 -28.46
CA GLN A 127 7.12 14.32 -28.65
C GLN A 127 6.04 13.93 -27.63
N CYS A 128 6.02 14.54 -26.45
CA CYS A 128 5.00 14.30 -25.43
C CYS A 128 3.63 14.87 -25.82
N ALA A 129 3.59 15.99 -26.55
CA ALA A 129 2.35 16.59 -27.04
C ALA A 129 1.60 15.74 -28.08
N ARG A 130 2.27 14.75 -28.70
CA ARG A 130 1.65 13.78 -29.62
C ARG A 130 1.07 12.53 -28.92
N ASN A 131 0.92 12.56 -27.60
CA ASN A 131 0.37 11.46 -26.81
C ASN A 131 1.11 10.12 -27.04
N VAL A 132 2.43 10.19 -27.23
CA VAL A 132 3.26 9.02 -27.61
C VAL A 132 3.25 7.94 -26.52
N CYS A 133 3.18 8.34 -25.25
CA CYS A 133 3.08 7.41 -24.12
C CYS A 133 1.63 6.98 -23.81
N GLY A 134 0.64 7.44 -24.59
CA GLY A 134 -0.79 7.26 -24.31
C GLY A 134 -1.28 8.08 -23.11
N SER A 135 -2.61 8.13 -22.91
CA SER A 135 -3.25 8.96 -21.88
C SER A 135 -2.95 8.52 -20.44
N SER A 136 -2.25 7.40 -20.25
CA SER A 136 -2.06 6.74 -18.96
C SER A 136 -0.63 6.77 -18.43
N MET A 137 0.35 7.21 -19.22
CA MET A 137 1.75 7.29 -18.81
C MET A 137 2.23 8.74 -18.82
N GLU A 138 3.13 9.08 -17.93
CA GLU A 138 3.80 10.38 -17.97
C GLU A 138 4.89 10.36 -19.03
N CYS A 139 4.94 11.43 -19.83
CA CYS A 139 6.03 11.69 -20.74
C CYS A 139 6.90 12.81 -20.19
N SER A 140 8.21 12.55 -20.07
CA SER A 140 9.20 13.54 -19.67
C SER A 140 10.28 13.69 -20.73
N MET A 141 10.68 14.93 -21.01
CA MET A 141 11.74 15.25 -21.95
C MET A 141 13.09 15.30 -21.21
N THR A 142 14.09 14.60 -21.75
CA THR A 142 15.49 14.66 -21.33
C THR A 142 16.34 15.10 -22.52
N GLY A 143 16.59 16.41 -22.63
CA GLY A 143 17.24 16.99 -23.81
C GLY A 143 16.39 16.76 -25.07
N SER A 144 16.96 16.06 -26.05
CA SER A 144 16.28 15.70 -27.33
C SER A 144 15.59 14.33 -27.33
N SER A 145 15.62 13.58 -26.22
CA SER A 145 14.95 12.28 -26.06
C SER A 145 13.78 12.37 -25.08
N TYR A 146 12.73 11.57 -25.28
CA TYR A 146 11.62 11.44 -24.34
C TYR A 146 11.69 10.10 -23.59
N SER A 147 11.12 10.06 -22.39
CA SER A 147 10.94 8.82 -21.64
C SER A 147 9.51 8.74 -21.10
N CYS A 148 8.92 7.54 -21.20
CA CYS A 148 7.60 7.25 -20.65
C CYS A 148 7.75 6.57 -19.30
N SER A 149 7.19 7.16 -18.24
CA SER A 149 7.16 6.60 -16.90
C SER A 149 5.72 6.29 -16.48
N ASN A 150 5.54 5.21 -15.72
CA ASN A 150 4.26 4.93 -15.09
C ASN A 150 4.25 5.55 -13.68
N PRO A 151 3.47 6.62 -13.42
CA PRO A 151 3.45 7.27 -12.11
C PRO A 151 2.84 6.39 -11.01
N CYS A 152 2.09 5.34 -11.36
CA CYS A 152 1.62 4.35 -10.38
C CYS A 152 2.76 3.51 -9.77
N VAL A 153 3.91 3.44 -10.44
CA VAL A 153 5.11 2.71 -9.99
C VAL A 153 6.20 3.68 -9.54
N ASN A 154 6.43 4.75 -10.32
CA ASN A 154 7.45 5.75 -10.03
C ASN A 154 6.81 6.99 -9.39
N HIS A 155 6.64 6.95 -8.08
CA HIS A 155 6.17 8.06 -7.26
C HIS A 155 6.87 8.05 -5.90
N THR A 156 6.81 9.18 -5.21
CA THR A 156 7.27 9.31 -3.83
C THR A 156 6.08 9.24 -2.87
N VAL A 157 6.31 8.76 -1.66
CA VAL A 157 5.26 8.57 -0.67
C VAL A 157 5.23 9.76 0.29
N LEU A 158 4.04 10.26 0.59
CA LEU A 158 3.76 11.26 1.61
C LEU A 158 2.89 10.61 2.69
N ASP A 159 3.50 10.25 3.81
CA ASP A 159 2.86 9.55 4.92
C ASP A 159 2.65 10.43 6.16
N GLU A 160 2.90 11.74 6.02
CA GLU A 160 2.97 12.62 7.17
C GLU A 160 1.58 12.87 7.78
N PRO A 161 1.33 12.46 9.05
CA PRO A 161 -0.02 12.51 9.63
C PRO A 161 -0.58 13.93 9.78
N TRP A 162 0.29 14.94 9.85
CA TRP A 162 -0.09 16.34 9.99
C TRP A 162 -0.92 16.84 8.79
N ARG A 163 -0.84 16.14 7.64
CA ARG A 163 -1.57 16.49 6.41
C ARG A 163 -3.10 16.36 6.51
N SER A 164 -3.59 15.70 7.56
CA SER A 164 -5.02 15.51 7.75
C SER A 164 -5.79 16.82 7.93
N THR A 165 -6.94 16.95 7.28
CA THR A 165 -7.91 18.02 7.55
C THR A 165 -8.48 17.97 8.97
N ALA A 166 -8.33 16.86 9.71
CA ALA A 166 -8.68 16.78 11.13
C ALA A 166 -7.69 17.54 12.04
N ASN A 167 -6.47 17.82 11.57
CA ASN A 167 -5.48 18.53 12.36
C ASN A 167 -5.71 20.04 12.30
N ALA A 168 -6.05 20.63 13.45
CA ALA A 168 -6.19 22.07 13.62
C ALA A 168 -5.00 22.68 14.41
N GLN A 169 -3.79 22.09 14.32
CA GLN A 169 -2.67 22.52 15.15
C GLN A 169 -2.06 23.86 14.70
N TYR A 170 -1.84 24.76 15.66
CA TYR A 170 -1.35 26.13 15.48
C TYR A 170 0.15 26.33 15.76
N VAL A 171 0.84 25.31 16.25
CA VAL A 171 2.15 25.48 16.90
C VAL A 171 3.33 25.29 15.93
N ASN A 172 3.10 24.69 14.76
CA ASN A 172 4.10 24.55 13.68
C ASN A 172 3.41 24.57 12.32
N ILE A 173 3.40 25.74 11.67
CA ILE A 173 2.86 25.90 10.31
C ILE A 173 3.84 25.30 9.30
N LEU A 174 3.34 24.39 8.47
CA LEU A 174 4.09 23.70 7.42
C LEU A 174 3.62 24.14 6.03
N CYS A 175 4.51 24.01 5.03
CA CYS A 175 4.25 24.42 3.65
C CYS A 175 4.87 23.42 2.67
N ASP A 176 4.25 23.26 1.50
CA ASP A 176 4.73 22.36 0.42
C ASP A 176 5.41 23.14 -0.72
N TYR A 177 6.23 24.14 -0.37
CA TYR A 177 6.96 24.95 -1.35
C TYR A 177 8.07 24.15 -2.06
N ASP A 178 8.53 23.06 -1.44
CA ASP A 178 9.56 22.15 -1.94
C ASP A 178 9.00 20.97 -2.75
N LYS A 179 7.67 20.83 -2.88
CA LYS A 179 7.05 19.69 -3.55
C LYS A 179 6.92 19.92 -5.05
N MET A 180 7.55 19.05 -5.83
CA MET A 180 7.43 19.02 -7.28
C MET A 180 7.63 17.57 -7.77
N GLY A 181 6.63 17.02 -8.45
CA GLY A 181 6.68 15.66 -9.00
C GLY A 181 5.49 14.78 -8.58
N TRP A 182 5.60 13.47 -8.79
CA TRP A 182 4.55 12.51 -8.45
C TRP A 182 4.65 12.02 -7.01
N TYR A 183 3.53 12.14 -6.31
CA TYR A 183 3.37 11.75 -4.91
C TYR A 183 2.16 10.84 -4.72
N ARG A 184 2.22 9.97 -3.71
CA ARG A 184 1.11 9.19 -3.20
C ARG A 184 0.91 9.50 -1.72
N PHE A 185 -0.30 9.92 -1.35
CA PHE A 185 -0.65 10.08 0.05
C PHE A 185 -0.95 8.72 0.69
N VAL A 186 -0.38 8.47 1.86
CA VAL A 186 -0.63 7.27 2.66
C VAL A 186 -0.68 7.63 4.15
N GLY A 187 -0.96 6.64 5.00
CA GLY A 187 -0.90 6.81 6.45
C GLY A 187 -2.20 7.35 7.07
N SER A 188 -2.16 7.60 8.37
CA SER A 188 -3.34 7.93 9.18
C SER A 188 -3.93 9.32 8.91
N GLY A 189 -3.22 10.17 8.15
CA GLY A 189 -3.71 11.51 7.80
C GLY A 189 -4.82 11.49 6.74
N GLY A 190 -4.88 10.44 5.91
CA GLY A 190 -5.76 10.29 4.76
C GLY A 190 -4.98 9.92 3.49
N ILE A 191 -5.62 9.21 2.56
CA ILE A 191 -4.98 8.67 1.34
C ILE A 191 -5.32 9.47 0.07
N ARG A 192 -6.17 10.48 0.16
CA ARG A 192 -6.55 11.37 -0.95
C ARG A 192 -6.69 12.82 -0.52
N MET A 193 -6.64 13.72 -1.48
CA MET A 193 -6.97 15.12 -1.23
C MET A 193 -8.48 15.31 -1.00
N PRO A 194 -8.92 16.24 -0.15
CA PRO A 194 -10.34 16.56 -0.01
C PRO A 194 -10.89 17.19 -1.29
N GLU A 195 -12.08 16.77 -1.73
CA GLU A 195 -12.80 17.36 -2.89
C GLU A 195 -13.70 18.54 -2.49
N SER A 196 -13.82 18.80 -1.19
CA SER A 196 -14.58 19.90 -0.61
C SER A 196 -13.66 20.93 0.00
N CYS A 197 -14.11 22.18 -0.02
CA CYS A 197 -13.42 23.29 0.60
C CYS A 197 -13.04 22.99 2.06
N VAL A 198 -11.75 23.11 2.35
CA VAL A 198 -11.20 22.86 3.69
C VAL A 198 -11.18 24.19 4.46
N PRO A 199 -11.73 24.25 5.70
CA PRO A 199 -11.66 25.46 6.52
C PRO A 199 -10.20 25.90 6.77
N GLU A 200 -9.99 27.19 6.97
CA GLU A 200 -8.68 27.75 7.33
C GLU A 200 -8.06 27.06 8.57
N LEU A 201 -6.73 27.11 8.67
CA LEU A 201 -5.98 26.60 9.83
C LEU A 201 -6.23 25.09 10.05
N ARG A 202 -6.21 24.33 8.95
CA ARG A 202 -6.27 22.85 8.94
C ARG A 202 -5.03 22.28 8.27
N CYS A 203 -4.76 20.98 8.48
CA CYS A 203 -3.58 20.31 7.93
C CYS A 203 -2.27 21.01 8.36
N SER A 204 -2.27 21.58 9.57
CA SER A 204 -1.11 22.32 10.12
C SER A 204 -0.55 23.39 9.17
N THR A 205 -1.41 24.06 8.40
CA THR A 205 -1.04 25.16 7.51
C THR A 205 -2.04 26.31 7.60
N HIS A 206 -1.66 27.52 7.18
CA HIS A 206 -2.61 28.65 7.18
C HIS A 206 -3.70 28.45 6.14
N ALA A 207 -3.30 27.96 4.97
CA ALA A 207 -4.11 27.91 3.76
C ALA A 207 -4.14 26.50 3.19
N PRO A 208 -5.07 25.67 3.67
CA PRO A 208 -5.15 24.29 3.23
C PRO A 208 -5.51 24.21 1.75
N MET A 209 -4.74 23.40 1.00
CA MET A 209 -5.03 23.14 -0.41
C MET A 209 -5.91 21.90 -0.55
N TRP A 210 -6.97 22.03 -1.33
CA TRP A 210 -7.96 20.99 -1.61
C TRP A 210 -8.22 20.87 -3.11
N LEU A 211 -8.80 19.74 -3.54
CA LEU A 211 -9.04 19.46 -4.95
C LEU A 211 -10.35 20.09 -5.42
N ASN A 212 -10.29 20.98 -6.40
CA ASN A 212 -11.48 21.52 -7.05
C ASN A 212 -11.97 20.57 -8.16
N GLY A 213 -12.97 19.77 -7.81
CA GLY A 213 -13.57 18.74 -8.66
C GLY A 213 -13.31 17.32 -8.14
N SER A 214 -13.94 16.35 -8.79
CA SER A 214 -13.81 14.94 -8.40
C SER A 214 -12.48 14.32 -8.84
N HIS A 215 -12.01 13.33 -8.09
CA HIS A 215 -10.90 12.47 -8.51
C HIS A 215 -11.27 11.71 -9.79
N PRO A 216 -10.27 11.41 -10.66
CA PRO A 216 -10.50 10.66 -11.89
C PRO A 216 -10.83 9.18 -11.62
N ALA A 217 -11.59 8.57 -12.53
CA ALA A 217 -11.81 7.13 -12.56
C ALA A 217 -10.59 6.39 -13.17
N PRO A 218 -10.44 5.06 -12.92
CA PRO A 218 -9.34 4.27 -13.50
C PRO A 218 -9.25 4.32 -15.03
N THR A 219 -10.37 4.56 -15.72
CA THR A 219 -10.43 4.66 -17.19
C THR A 219 -10.02 6.02 -17.74
N ASP A 220 -9.93 7.06 -16.91
CA ASP A 220 -9.74 8.44 -17.37
C ASP A 220 -8.27 8.78 -17.67
N GLY A 221 -7.33 7.91 -17.28
CA GLY A 221 -5.90 8.14 -17.46
C GLY A 221 -5.36 9.23 -16.53
N ILE A 222 -4.44 10.06 -17.04
CA ILE A 222 -3.90 11.22 -16.32
C ILE A 222 -4.80 12.42 -16.59
N VAL A 223 -5.42 12.94 -15.54
CA VAL A 223 -6.36 14.06 -15.62
C VAL A 223 -5.77 15.29 -14.93
N THR A 224 -5.83 16.43 -15.61
CA THR A 224 -5.47 17.73 -15.02
C THR A 224 -6.62 18.27 -14.18
N ARG A 225 -6.31 18.77 -12.99
CA ARG A 225 -7.24 19.38 -12.04
C ARG A 225 -6.61 20.61 -11.40
N THR A 226 -7.43 21.38 -10.70
CA THR A 226 -7.00 22.58 -9.98
C THR A 226 -7.04 22.32 -8.48
N ALA A 227 -5.92 22.51 -7.79
CA ALA A 227 -5.86 22.52 -6.34
C ALA A 227 -6.06 23.96 -5.85
N CYS A 228 -7.11 24.19 -5.08
CA CYS A 228 -7.52 25.51 -4.59
C CYS A 228 -7.08 25.71 -3.14
N ALA A 229 -6.77 26.95 -2.77
CA ALA A 229 -6.45 27.37 -1.41
C ALA A 229 -7.11 28.73 -1.11
N HIS A 230 -7.35 29.01 0.16
CA HIS A 230 -7.93 30.29 0.61
C HIS A 230 -7.43 30.70 1.99
N TRP A 231 -7.47 32.01 2.26
CA TRP A 231 -7.14 32.61 3.57
C TRP A 231 -8.36 33.26 4.22
N ALA A 232 -9.43 33.52 3.46
CA ALA A 232 -10.69 34.04 3.98
C ALA A 232 -11.81 33.91 2.93
N GLY A 233 -13.01 33.48 3.34
CA GLY A 233 -14.24 33.59 2.54
C GLY A 233 -14.29 32.65 1.33
N ASP A 234 -13.75 33.10 0.19
CA ASP A 234 -13.85 32.38 -1.09
C ASP A 234 -12.87 31.20 -1.13
N CYS A 235 -13.43 29.99 -1.18
CA CYS A 235 -12.72 28.71 -1.12
C CYS A 235 -11.62 28.47 -2.19
N CYS A 236 -11.41 29.38 -3.15
CA CYS A 236 -10.35 29.29 -4.17
C CYS A 236 -9.78 30.68 -4.53
N GLN A 237 -9.01 31.27 -3.61
CA GLN A 237 -8.29 32.53 -3.86
C GLN A 237 -6.94 32.32 -4.54
N TRP A 238 -6.26 31.22 -4.19
CA TRP A 238 -5.07 30.75 -4.88
C TRP A 238 -5.32 29.39 -5.48
N SER A 239 -4.62 29.12 -6.58
CA SER A 239 -4.75 27.84 -7.27
C SER A 239 -3.42 27.37 -7.80
N SER A 240 -3.21 26.05 -7.77
CA SER A 240 -2.13 25.38 -8.46
C SER A 240 -2.71 24.32 -9.40
N THR A 241 -2.16 24.21 -10.60
CA THR A 241 -2.58 23.14 -11.53
C THR A 241 -1.84 21.86 -11.15
N ILE A 242 -2.57 20.77 -10.97
CA ILE A 242 -2.02 19.45 -10.63
C ILE A 242 -2.53 18.39 -11.61
N GLN A 243 -1.83 17.26 -11.70
CA GLN A 243 -2.29 16.10 -12.47
C GLN A 243 -2.57 14.94 -11.54
N ILE A 244 -3.60 14.16 -11.82
CA ILE A 244 -4.05 13.06 -10.97
C ILE A 244 -4.26 11.84 -11.83
N LYS A 245 -3.84 10.67 -11.34
CA LYS A 245 -4.11 9.38 -11.97
C LYS A 245 -4.64 8.40 -10.94
N ALA A 246 -5.72 7.72 -11.29
CA ALA A 246 -6.20 6.55 -10.56
C ALA A 246 -5.39 5.31 -10.96
N CYS A 247 -4.87 4.59 -9.97
CA CYS A 247 -4.00 3.44 -10.15
C CYS A 247 -4.72 2.13 -9.82
N PRO A 248 -4.31 0.99 -10.44
CA PRO A 248 -4.78 -0.32 -10.03
C PRO A 248 -4.50 -0.56 -8.55
N GLY A 249 -5.49 -1.05 -7.81
CA GLY A 249 -5.42 -1.14 -6.33
C GLY A 249 -6.13 -0.01 -5.59
N GLY A 250 -6.88 0.85 -6.29
CA GLY A 250 -7.85 1.76 -5.67
C GLY A 250 -7.24 3.01 -5.04
N TYR A 251 -6.03 3.41 -5.43
CA TYR A 251 -5.36 4.61 -4.92
C TYR A 251 -5.07 5.61 -6.04
N HIS A 252 -4.80 6.87 -5.65
CA HIS A 252 -4.46 7.95 -6.57
C HIS A 252 -3.02 8.41 -6.36
N VAL A 253 -2.40 8.80 -7.47
CA VAL A 253 -1.12 9.51 -7.48
C VAL A 253 -1.32 10.91 -8.02
N TYR A 254 -0.59 11.87 -7.46
CA TYR A 254 -0.75 13.29 -7.68
C TYR A 254 0.57 13.89 -8.14
N LYS A 255 0.59 14.49 -9.32
CA LYS A 255 1.68 15.35 -9.76
C LYS A 255 1.48 16.72 -9.14
N LEU A 256 2.15 16.96 -8.03
CA LEU A 256 2.06 18.21 -7.29
C LEU A 256 3.07 19.21 -7.85
N ASN A 257 2.65 20.47 -7.88
CA ASN A 257 3.49 21.61 -8.20
C ASN A 257 3.84 22.39 -6.94
N THR A 258 4.92 23.15 -6.99
CA THR A 258 5.34 24.02 -5.88
C THR A 258 4.21 24.94 -5.47
N SER A 259 3.92 25.01 -4.18
CA SER A 259 2.83 25.84 -3.70
C SER A 259 3.12 27.34 -3.97
N PRO A 260 2.10 28.16 -4.33
CA PRO A 260 2.28 29.58 -4.64
C PRO A 260 2.92 30.42 -3.53
N ALA A 261 2.79 30.01 -2.27
CA ALA A 261 3.40 30.66 -1.12
C ALA A 261 3.67 29.64 0.00
N CYS A 262 4.67 29.91 0.86
CA CYS A 262 5.03 29.01 1.98
C CYS A 262 4.05 29.07 3.17
N SER A 263 2.76 29.26 2.88
CA SER A 263 1.68 29.13 3.86
C SER A 263 0.58 28.18 3.36
N LEU A 264 0.86 27.48 2.26
CA LEU A 264 -0.04 26.53 1.60
C LEU A 264 0.57 25.13 1.65
N ALA A 265 -0.25 24.14 1.98
CA ALA A 265 0.11 22.72 1.97
C ALA A 265 -1.05 21.88 1.40
N TYR A 266 -0.72 20.80 0.69
CA TYR A 266 -1.68 19.85 0.15
C TYR A 266 -2.23 18.95 1.27
N CYS A 267 -3.53 19.07 1.51
CA CYS A 267 -4.21 18.37 2.60
C CYS A 267 -4.70 16.99 2.18
N THR A 268 -4.91 16.13 3.17
CA THR A 268 -5.53 14.83 3.01
C THR A 268 -6.82 14.71 3.82
N ASP A 269 -7.80 14.02 3.25
CA ASP A 269 -9.09 13.78 3.87
C ASP A 269 -9.05 12.49 4.70
N PRO A 270 -9.19 12.52 6.03
CA PRO A 270 -9.15 11.31 6.86
C PRO A 270 -10.33 10.37 6.58
N SER A 271 -11.45 10.86 6.04
CA SER A 271 -12.59 10.01 5.67
C SER A 271 -12.28 9.08 4.50
N SER A 272 -11.24 9.39 3.72
CA SER A 272 -10.78 8.54 2.61
C SER A 272 -10.19 7.21 3.04
N LEU A 273 -9.82 7.05 4.31
CA LEU A 273 -9.46 5.75 4.87
C LEU A 273 -10.64 4.77 4.85
N ASN A 274 -11.88 5.26 4.73
CA ASN A 274 -13.08 4.45 4.55
C ASN A 274 -13.41 4.17 3.07
N ASP A 275 -12.67 4.76 2.12
CA ASP A 275 -12.85 4.62 0.67
C ASP A 275 -11.90 3.59 0.03
N GLU A 276 -11.24 2.76 0.83
CA GLU A 276 -10.63 1.54 0.28
C GLU A 276 -11.75 0.61 -0.23
N CYS A 277 -11.86 0.50 -1.56
CA CYS A 277 -12.62 -0.56 -2.20
C CYS A 277 -11.89 -1.89 -1.97
N LEU A 278 -12.03 -2.46 -0.77
CA LEU A 278 -11.60 -3.81 -0.41
C LEU A 278 -12.56 -4.84 -1.03
N CYS A 279 -12.75 -4.75 -2.36
CA CYS A 279 -13.58 -5.68 -3.09
C CYS A 279 -12.87 -7.03 -3.23
N THR A 280 -13.64 -8.10 -3.14
CA THR A 280 -13.11 -9.46 -3.35
C THR A 280 -12.76 -9.69 -4.83
N ASP A 281 -11.94 -10.70 -5.15
CA ASP A 281 -11.51 -10.98 -6.54
C ASP A 281 -12.69 -11.16 -7.53
N ASP A 282 -13.86 -11.57 -7.04
CA ASP A 282 -15.09 -11.80 -7.82
C ASP A 282 -15.91 -10.51 -8.04
N GLU A 283 -15.51 -9.42 -7.42
CA GLU A 283 -16.15 -8.11 -7.48
C GLU A 283 -15.27 -7.11 -8.23
N GLU A 284 -15.92 -6.14 -8.83
CA GLU A 284 -15.32 -4.94 -9.38
C GLU A 284 -15.87 -3.73 -8.64
N CYS A 285 -14.95 -2.84 -8.30
CA CYS A 285 -15.29 -1.57 -7.71
C CYS A 285 -15.96 -0.70 -8.78
N ARG A 286 -17.25 -0.39 -8.61
CA ARG A 286 -17.96 0.56 -9.47
C ARG A 286 -18.37 1.78 -8.67
N PHE A 287 -18.29 2.94 -9.31
CA PHE A 287 -18.80 4.19 -8.77
C PHE A 287 -20.26 4.37 -9.20
N VAL A 288 -21.19 4.35 -8.26
CA VAL A 288 -22.63 4.49 -8.54
C VAL A 288 -23.23 5.45 -7.51
N SER A 289 -23.89 6.51 -7.99
CA SER A 289 -24.64 7.46 -7.15
C SER A 289 -23.81 8.16 -6.05
N GLY A 290 -22.56 8.52 -6.34
CA GLY A 290 -21.75 9.33 -5.42
C GLY A 290 -20.98 8.56 -4.36
N SER A 291 -20.98 7.22 -4.40
CA SER A 291 -20.13 6.38 -3.56
C SER A 291 -19.55 5.19 -4.34
N TYR A 292 -18.39 4.71 -3.90
CA TYR A 292 -17.80 3.47 -4.39
C TYR A 292 -18.48 2.28 -3.71
N GLY A 293 -18.88 1.30 -4.52
CA GLY A 293 -19.42 0.03 -4.04
C GLY A 293 -18.79 -1.14 -4.79
N CYS A 294 -18.73 -2.30 -4.15
CA CYS A 294 -18.30 -3.54 -4.78
C CYS A 294 -19.50 -4.17 -5.49
N TYR A 295 -19.36 -4.41 -6.80
CA TYR A 295 -20.38 -5.05 -7.62
C TYR A 295 -19.81 -6.31 -8.27
N CYS A 296 -20.63 -7.34 -8.43
CA CYS A 296 -20.18 -8.59 -9.03
C CYS A 296 -19.84 -8.42 -10.52
N LYS A 297 -18.67 -8.91 -10.95
CA LYS A 297 -18.25 -8.88 -12.37
C LYS A 297 -19.30 -9.51 -13.30
N GLU A 298 -19.49 -8.94 -14.47
CA GLU A 298 -20.52 -9.38 -15.45
C GLU A 298 -20.12 -10.61 -16.26
N ASN A 299 -18.81 -10.88 -16.40
CA ASN A 299 -18.31 -12.04 -17.12
C ASN A 299 -18.44 -13.29 -16.23
N ARG A 300 -19.54 -14.03 -16.34
CA ARG A 300 -19.82 -15.18 -15.47
C ARG A 300 -19.82 -16.49 -16.26
N THR A 301 -19.04 -17.44 -15.78
CA THR A 301 -18.90 -18.81 -16.31
C THR A 301 -19.96 -19.78 -15.77
N ILE A 302 -20.85 -19.31 -14.90
CA ILE A 302 -21.84 -20.13 -14.19
C ILE A 302 -23.19 -19.96 -14.87
N SER A 303 -23.75 -21.07 -15.35
CA SER A 303 -25.02 -21.09 -16.08
C SER A 303 -26.04 -22.03 -15.43
N ALA A 304 -25.57 -22.99 -14.63
CA ALA A 304 -26.40 -23.96 -13.93
C ALA A 304 -26.02 -24.09 -12.45
N LEU A 305 -26.95 -24.60 -11.65
CA LEU A 305 -26.77 -24.83 -10.22
C LEU A 305 -25.65 -25.84 -9.90
N THR A 306 -25.35 -26.75 -10.85
CA THR A 306 -24.26 -27.74 -10.76
C THR A 306 -22.87 -27.11 -10.86
N ASP A 307 -22.77 -25.90 -11.38
CA ASP A 307 -21.49 -25.18 -11.52
C ASP A 307 -21.07 -24.52 -10.20
N LEU A 308 -21.95 -24.53 -9.18
CA LEU A 308 -21.65 -24.01 -7.84
C LEU A 308 -20.75 -25.00 -7.08
N THR A 309 -19.45 -24.70 -7.02
CA THR A 309 -18.50 -25.43 -6.19
C THR A 309 -18.19 -24.65 -4.91
N PRO A 310 -18.68 -25.08 -3.73
CA PRO A 310 -18.37 -24.39 -2.48
C PRO A 310 -16.92 -24.62 -2.06
N THR A 311 -16.33 -23.61 -1.40
CA THR A 311 -15.02 -23.74 -0.76
C THR A 311 -15.18 -24.25 0.67
N VAL A 312 -14.29 -25.13 1.10
CA VAL A 312 -14.35 -25.74 2.44
C VAL A 312 -13.12 -25.30 3.23
N SER A 313 -13.35 -24.70 4.39
CA SER A 313 -12.33 -24.35 5.37
C SER A 313 -12.49 -25.20 6.62
N CYS A 314 -11.40 -25.80 7.07
CA CYS A 314 -11.37 -26.80 8.13
C CYS A 314 -10.66 -26.25 9.36
N GLY A 315 -11.41 -25.91 10.41
CA GLY A 315 -10.87 -25.47 11.71
C GLY A 315 -10.64 -26.63 12.67
N LEU A 316 -10.22 -26.37 13.92
CA LEU A 316 -9.96 -27.45 14.89
C LEU A 316 -11.24 -28.13 15.41
N GLN A 317 -12.36 -27.40 15.47
CA GLN A 317 -13.63 -27.89 16.05
C GLN A 317 -14.83 -27.77 15.10
N SER A 318 -14.66 -27.06 13.97
CA SER A 318 -15.73 -26.78 13.03
C SER A 318 -15.23 -26.75 11.59
N MET A 319 -16.13 -27.12 10.68
CA MET A 319 -15.99 -27.05 9.24
C MET A 319 -16.87 -25.92 8.72
N LYS A 320 -16.30 -25.04 7.89
CA LYS A 320 -17.00 -23.94 7.24
C LYS A 320 -17.09 -24.20 5.74
N THR A 321 -18.30 -24.41 5.24
CA THR A 321 -18.59 -24.55 3.79
C THR A 321 -19.09 -23.20 3.27
N THR A 322 -18.45 -22.65 2.24
CA THR A 322 -18.65 -21.26 1.82
C THR A 322 -19.01 -21.17 0.33
N PHE A 323 -20.08 -20.44 0.03
CA PHE A 323 -20.46 -20.01 -1.30
C PHE A 323 -20.16 -18.51 -1.47
N ARG A 324 -19.70 -18.12 -2.66
CA ARG A 324 -19.56 -16.71 -3.03
C ARG A 324 -20.95 -16.15 -3.38
N GLN A 325 -21.35 -15.02 -2.78
CA GLN A 325 -22.66 -14.45 -3.06
C GLN A 325 -22.80 -13.97 -4.51
N CYS A 326 -21.72 -13.52 -5.16
CA CYS A 326 -21.75 -13.16 -6.57
C CYS A 326 -22.12 -14.33 -7.49
N GLN A 327 -21.73 -15.56 -7.15
CA GLN A 327 -22.10 -16.76 -7.90
C GLN A 327 -23.59 -17.07 -7.73
N LEU A 328 -24.12 -16.94 -6.51
CA LEU A 328 -25.55 -17.11 -6.22
C LEU A 328 -26.41 -16.07 -6.96
N ARG A 329 -26.00 -14.79 -6.94
CA ARG A 329 -26.66 -13.72 -7.68
C ARG A 329 -26.62 -13.92 -9.21
N ALA A 330 -25.66 -14.69 -9.74
CA ALA A 330 -25.60 -15.02 -11.17
C ALA A 330 -26.75 -15.91 -11.62
N LEU A 331 -27.20 -16.77 -10.72
CA LEU A 331 -28.33 -17.66 -10.92
C LEU A 331 -29.65 -17.04 -10.45
N ASN A 332 -29.64 -15.73 -10.15
CA ASN A 332 -30.79 -14.99 -9.61
C ASN A 332 -31.32 -15.57 -8.29
N ILE A 333 -30.41 -16.06 -7.43
CA ILE A 333 -30.71 -16.59 -6.11
C ILE A 333 -30.34 -15.54 -5.06
N ASP A 334 -31.31 -15.10 -4.26
CA ASP A 334 -31.04 -14.32 -3.05
C ASP A 334 -30.71 -15.27 -1.89
N VAL A 335 -29.81 -14.84 -1.01
CA VAL A 335 -29.40 -15.56 0.19
C VAL A 335 -30.60 -15.84 1.12
N LYS A 336 -31.61 -14.96 1.11
CA LYS A 336 -32.85 -15.11 1.90
C LYS A 336 -33.74 -16.26 1.42
N ASP A 337 -33.59 -16.68 0.18
CA ASP A 337 -34.39 -17.74 -0.44
C ASP A 337 -33.73 -19.13 -0.32
N ILE A 338 -32.62 -19.23 0.42
CA ILE A 338 -31.89 -20.48 0.64
C ILE A 338 -32.40 -21.16 1.92
N ILE A 339 -32.95 -22.36 1.77
CA ILE A 339 -33.33 -23.22 2.90
C ILE A 339 -32.39 -24.41 2.97
N LEU A 340 -31.84 -24.65 4.16
CA LEU A 340 -31.05 -25.82 4.49
C LEU A 340 -31.94 -26.85 5.19
N ALA A 341 -31.93 -28.11 4.73
CA ALA A 341 -32.84 -29.14 5.24
C ALA A 341 -32.71 -29.38 6.77
N ASP A 342 -31.49 -29.36 7.31
CA ASP A 342 -31.23 -29.47 8.76
C ASP A 342 -30.78 -28.11 9.35
N SER A 343 -31.54 -27.03 9.13
CA SER A 343 -31.16 -25.68 9.56
C SER A 343 -30.90 -25.54 11.07
N TYR A 344 -31.52 -26.36 11.92
CA TYR A 344 -31.29 -26.38 13.36
C TYR A 344 -29.91 -26.94 13.76
N CYS A 345 -29.26 -27.64 12.85
CA CYS A 345 -28.02 -28.36 13.08
C CYS A 345 -26.77 -27.54 12.74
N PHE A 346 -26.95 -26.41 12.04
CA PHE A 346 -25.85 -25.63 11.48
C PHE A 346 -26.02 -24.14 11.77
N ASN A 347 -24.90 -23.47 11.97
CA ASN A 347 -24.89 -22.02 12.04
C ASN A 347 -24.65 -21.45 10.64
N VAL A 348 -25.55 -20.59 10.20
CA VAL A 348 -25.44 -19.89 8.92
C VAL A 348 -24.85 -18.52 9.16
N LEU A 349 -23.78 -18.19 8.45
CA LEU A 349 -23.14 -16.88 8.47
C LEU A 349 -23.33 -16.22 7.11
N ASN A 350 -23.96 -15.06 7.12
CA ASN A 350 -24.04 -14.18 5.96
C ASN A 350 -23.10 -13.00 6.19
N ASP A 351 -22.01 -12.94 5.44
CA ASP A 351 -21.02 -11.89 5.56
C ASP A 351 -20.99 -11.05 4.28
N ASN A 352 -21.55 -9.84 4.39
CA ASN A 352 -21.58 -8.88 3.30
C ASN A 352 -20.21 -8.22 3.06
N THR A 353 -19.29 -8.25 4.03
CA THR A 353 -17.96 -7.64 3.89
C THR A 353 -17.01 -8.51 3.06
N THR A 354 -17.08 -9.83 3.25
CA THR A 354 -16.35 -10.79 2.42
C THR A 354 -17.18 -11.33 1.25
N ASN A 355 -18.41 -10.85 1.11
CA ASN A 355 -19.40 -11.25 0.11
C ASN A 355 -19.58 -12.78 0.04
N THR A 356 -19.67 -13.42 1.21
CA THR A 356 -19.79 -14.87 1.35
C THR A 356 -21.04 -15.30 2.09
N TYR A 357 -21.55 -16.47 1.73
CA TYR A 357 -22.58 -17.21 2.45
C TYR A 357 -21.96 -18.51 2.95
N SER A 358 -21.94 -18.71 4.26
CA SER A 358 -21.23 -19.83 4.87
C SER A 358 -22.11 -20.65 5.81
N VAL A 359 -21.91 -21.97 5.79
CA VAL A 359 -22.54 -22.91 6.72
C VAL A 359 -21.45 -23.53 7.59
N LEU A 360 -21.61 -23.39 8.91
CA LEU A 360 -20.74 -23.96 9.92
C LEU A 360 -21.32 -25.25 10.47
N SER A 361 -20.50 -26.31 10.48
CA SER A 361 -20.82 -27.61 11.07
C SER A 361 -19.77 -28.00 12.10
N SER A 362 -20.18 -28.51 13.26
CA SER A 362 -19.26 -29.04 14.27
C SER A 362 -18.57 -30.32 13.78
N LEU A 363 -17.29 -30.50 14.09
CA LEU A 363 -16.50 -31.71 13.77
C LEU A 363 -16.66 -32.79 14.85
N GLN A 364 -17.90 -33.19 15.10
CA GLN A 364 -18.23 -34.26 16.05
C GLN A 364 -18.90 -35.42 15.31
N ALA A 365 -18.29 -36.60 15.34
CA ALA A 365 -18.82 -37.79 14.68
C ALA A 365 -20.23 -38.13 15.22
N GLY A 366 -21.17 -38.39 14.31
CA GLY A 366 -22.57 -38.68 14.65
C GLY A 366 -23.44 -37.45 14.91
N ASN A 367 -22.86 -36.29 15.25
CA ASN A 367 -23.63 -35.06 15.38
C ASN A 367 -24.06 -34.54 14.01
N CYS A 368 -25.34 -34.19 13.84
CA CYS A 368 -25.89 -33.62 12.60
C CYS A 368 -25.55 -34.40 11.31
N GLY A 369 -25.42 -35.73 11.40
CA GLY A 369 -25.09 -36.60 10.27
C GLY A 369 -23.64 -36.49 9.79
N MET A 370 -22.72 -35.99 10.61
CA MET A 370 -21.29 -35.98 10.34
C MET A 370 -20.70 -37.39 10.36
N THR A 371 -20.00 -37.76 9.30
CA THR A 371 -19.32 -39.06 9.19
C THR A 371 -17.84 -38.91 9.44
N LEU A 372 -17.27 -39.79 10.27
CA LEU A 372 -15.83 -39.90 10.51
C LEU A 372 -15.34 -41.23 9.94
N SER A 373 -14.35 -41.16 9.07
CA SER A 373 -13.62 -42.33 8.56
C SER A 373 -12.12 -42.09 8.70
N THR A 374 -11.35 -43.15 8.94
CA THR A 374 -9.88 -43.06 9.10
C THR A 374 -9.21 -44.03 8.14
N ASN A 375 -8.07 -43.63 7.56
CA ASN A 375 -7.26 -44.50 6.68
C ASN A 375 -5.95 -44.96 7.35
N GLY A 376 -5.84 -44.79 8.68
CA GLY A 376 -4.63 -45.05 9.45
C GLY A 376 -3.58 -43.94 9.45
N THR A 377 -3.61 -42.97 8.51
CA THR A 377 -2.69 -41.80 8.49
C THR A 377 -3.41 -40.47 8.68
N HIS A 378 -4.63 -40.36 8.18
CA HIS A 378 -5.47 -39.17 8.24
C HIS A 378 -6.88 -39.53 8.72
N ALA A 379 -7.51 -38.60 9.44
CA ALA A 379 -8.92 -38.64 9.77
C ALA A 379 -9.70 -37.78 8.76
N PHE A 380 -10.77 -38.34 8.21
CA PHE A 380 -11.66 -37.71 7.23
C PHE A 380 -13.02 -37.48 7.87
N TYR A 381 -13.36 -36.21 8.06
CA TYR A 381 -14.69 -35.78 8.47
C TYR A 381 -15.47 -35.35 7.24
N ARG A 382 -16.62 -35.98 6.97
CA ARG A 382 -17.42 -35.72 5.78
C ARG A 382 -18.87 -35.43 6.12
N LYS A 383 -19.42 -34.39 5.49
CA LYS A 383 -20.84 -34.00 5.60
C LYS A 383 -21.40 -33.55 4.26
N SER A 384 -22.59 -34.06 3.93
CA SER A 384 -23.42 -33.56 2.82
C SER A 384 -24.44 -32.55 3.33
N PHE A 385 -24.56 -31.44 2.60
CA PHE A 385 -25.51 -30.34 2.83
C PHE A 385 -26.52 -30.29 1.70
N ASP A 386 -27.80 -30.28 2.04
CA ASP A 386 -28.92 -30.22 1.10
C ASP A 386 -29.54 -28.82 1.13
N PHE A 387 -29.29 -28.06 0.07
CA PHE A 387 -29.82 -26.73 -0.15
C PHE A 387 -31.06 -26.78 -1.03
N THR A 388 -32.08 -26.03 -0.65
CA THR A 388 -33.32 -25.85 -1.40
C THR A 388 -33.46 -24.36 -1.70
N PHE A 389 -33.70 -24.02 -2.97
CA PHE A 389 -33.81 -22.64 -3.41
C PHE A 389 -35.26 -22.30 -3.71
N LEU A 390 -35.77 -21.26 -3.05
CA LEU A 390 -37.13 -20.77 -3.24
C LEU A 390 -37.18 -19.70 -4.34
N LEU A 391 -38.32 -19.62 -5.02
CA LEU A 391 -38.69 -18.49 -5.86
C LEU A 391 -39.74 -17.65 -5.12
N ASN A 392 -39.43 -16.37 -4.91
CA ASN A 392 -40.28 -15.40 -4.19
C ASN A 392 -40.69 -15.89 -2.79
N GLY A 393 -39.82 -16.66 -2.11
CA GLY A 393 -40.10 -17.23 -0.79
C GLY A 393 -41.24 -18.27 -0.70
N LEU A 394 -41.81 -18.72 -1.82
CA LEU A 394 -43.03 -19.56 -1.83
C LEU A 394 -42.89 -20.87 -2.59
N ILE A 395 -42.15 -20.91 -3.70
CA ILE A 395 -42.10 -22.07 -4.60
C ILE A 395 -40.72 -22.70 -4.55
N ILE A 396 -40.62 -24.00 -4.24
CA ILE A 396 -39.38 -24.76 -4.37
C ILE A 396 -39.14 -25.01 -5.86
N ARG A 397 -38.04 -24.45 -6.41
CA ARG A 397 -37.70 -24.61 -7.82
C ARG A 397 -36.60 -25.65 -8.01
N ASP A 398 -35.52 -25.54 -7.23
CA ASP A 398 -34.32 -26.35 -7.41
C ASP A 398 -33.72 -26.81 -6.08
N ARG A 399 -32.95 -27.90 -6.13
CA ARG A 399 -32.23 -28.47 -4.98
C ARG A 399 -30.78 -28.75 -5.36
N LEU A 400 -29.86 -28.49 -4.44
CA LEU A 400 -28.44 -28.77 -4.59
C LEU A 400 -27.92 -29.52 -3.37
N THR A 401 -27.28 -30.66 -3.61
CA THR A 401 -26.59 -31.43 -2.58
C THR A 401 -25.08 -31.28 -2.77
N THR A 402 -24.38 -30.75 -1.77
CA THR A 402 -22.92 -30.61 -1.80
C THR A 402 -22.27 -31.34 -0.64
N THR A 403 -21.22 -32.11 -0.90
CA THR A 403 -20.47 -32.84 0.13
C THR A 403 -19.14 -32.16 0.44
N SER A 404 -18.97 -31.74 1.69
CA SER A 404 -17.74 -31.15 2.21
C SER A 404 -16.94 -32.20 3.00
N THR A 405 -15.61 -32.19 2.85
CA THR A 405 -14.72 -33.11 3.58
C THR A 405 -13.54 -32.34 4.17
N CYS A 406 -13.27 -32.55 5.47
CA CYS A 406 -12.08 -32.07 6.16
C CYS A 406 -11.14 -33.23 6.49
N ILE A 407 -9.84 -33.03 6.25
CA ILE A 407 -8.81 -34.05 6.38
C ILE A 407 -7.78 -33.55 7.40
N TYR A 408 -7.53 -34.34 8.45
CA TYR A 408 -6.54 -34.02 9.47
C TYR A 408 -5.46 -35.10 9.55
N PRO A 409 -4.18 -34.73 9.59
CA PRO A 409 -3.11 -35.68 9.85
C PRO A 409 -3.20 -36.15 11.31
N LEU A 410 -3.09 -37.45 11.51
CA LEU A 410 -3.03 -38.03 12.85
C LEU A 410 -1.57 -37.96 13.34
N ASP A 411 -1.12 -36.77 13.75
CA ASP A 411 0.12 -36.51 14.50
C ASP A 411 -0.15 -36.74 15.99
N MET A 412 0.81 -37.25 16.76
CA MET A 412 0.69 -37.46 18.20
C MET A 412 0.28 -36.18 18.97
N ARG A 413 0.78 -35.01 18.58
CA ARG A 413 0.40 -33.70 19.18
C ARG A 413 -1.03 -33.31 18.81
N ILE A 414 -1.41 -33.50 17.55
CA ILE A 414 -2.76 -33.20 17.05
C ILE A 414 -3.77 -34.15 17.70
N SER A 415 -3.42 -35.44 17.79
CA SER A 415 -4.21 -36.50 18.41
C SER A 415 -4.57 -36.18 19.87
N LEU A 416 -3.61 -35.62 20.61
CA LEU A 416 -3.84 -35.11 21.96
C LEU A 416 -4.79 -33.92 22.01
N ASN A 417 -4.62 -32.93 21.12
CA ASN A 417 -5.48 -31.76 21.06
C ASN A 417 -6.92 -32.09 20.60
N THR A 418 -7.11 -33.16 19.83
CA THR A 418 -8.43 -33.64 19.40
C THR A 418 -9.12 -34.56 20.41
N ALA A 419 -8.40 -35.07 21.41
CA ALA A 419 -8.97 -35.94 22.42
C ALA A 419 -9.79 -35.14 23.44
N LEU A 420 -10.98 -35.66 23.82
CA LEU A 420 -11.90 -34.96 24.71
C LEU A 420 -11.37 -34.83 26.15
N ASN A 421 -10.72 -35.87 26.66
CA ASN A 421 -10.12 -35.88 28.00
C ASN A 421 -8.90 -36.82 28.08
N PRO A 422 -7.78 -36.50 27.43
CA PRO A 422 -6.61 -37.37 27.39
C PRO A 422 -5.86 -37.41 28.73
N ILE A 423 -5.32 -38.58 29.07
CA ILE A 423 -4.47 -38.75 30.24
C ILE A 423 -3.07 -38.25 29.89
N ILE A 424 -2.71 -37.09 30.46
CA ILE A 424 -1.46 -36.40 30.19
C ILE A 424 -0.74 -35.99 31.47
N SER A 425 0.59 -35.92 31.37
CA SER A 425 1.47 -35.30 32.36
C SER A 425 2.20 -34.14 31.71
N THR A 426 2.27 -32.98 32.37
CA THR A 426 2.88 -31.78 31.83
C THR A 426 3.89 -31.21 32.83
N THR A 427 5.05 -30.77 32.35
CA THR A 427 6.05 -30.05 33.15
C THR A 427 6.73 -28.96 32.32
N ILE A 428 7.39 -28.02 32.99
CA ILE A 428 8.15 -26.95 32.34
C ILE A 428 9.65 -27.27 32.51
N ILE A 429 10.40 -27.16 31.41
CA ILE A 429 11.85 -27.30 31.36
C ILE A 429 12.44 -25.92 31.13
N GLU A 430 13.21 -25.45 32.10
CA GLU A 430 13.95 -24.18 32.00
C GLU A 430 15.30 -24.45 31.32
N THR A 431 15.58 -23.72 30.24
CA THR A 431 16.86 -23.80 29.54
C THR A 431 17.63 -22.49 29.71
N ASN A 432 18.94 -22.59 29.95
CA ASN A 432 19.81 -21.43 30.15
C ASN A 432 19.96 -20.63 28.83
N GLY A 433 19.04 -19.70 28.55
CA GLY A 433 19.21 -18.64 27.54
C GLY A 433 18.22 -18.62 26.36
N THR A 434 17.35 -19.61 26.18
CA THR A 434 16.44 -19.71 25.00
C THR A 434 14.94 -19.79 25.34
N GLY A 435 14.58 -19.71 26.62
CA GLY A 435 13.20 -19.71 27.09
C GLY A 435 12.76 -21.04 27.70
N ASN A 436 11.50 -21.07 28.17
CA ASN A 436 10.92 -22.22 28.86
C ASN A 436 10.21 -23.13 27.85
N PHE A 437 10.53 -24.42 27.88
CA PHE A 437 9.81 -25.44 27.10
C PHE A 437 8.76 -26.13 27.95
N ILE A 438 7.62 -26.48 27.36
CA ILE A 438 6.60 -27.31 27.99
C ILE A 438 6.78 -28.74 27.48
N ALA A 439 7.01 -29.68 28.38
CA ALA A 439 7.08 -31.09 28.05
C ALA A 439 5.78 -31.79 28.44
N ARG A 440 5.22 -32.57 27.51
CA ARG A 440 4.00 -33.36 27.73
C ARG A 440 4.26 -34.84 27.50
N MET A 441 3.78 -35.69 28.40
CA MET A 441 3.80 -37.15 28.29
C MET A 441 2.37 -37.68 28.26
N ALA A 442 2.09 -38.62 27.36
CA ALA A 442 0.78 -39.22 27.19
C ALA A 442 0.87 -40.73 26.89
N VAL A 443 -0.23 -41.43 27.14
CA VAL A 443 -0.36 -42.88 26.91
C VAL A 443 -1.26 -43.13 25.71
N TYR A 444 -0.85 -44.00 24.79
CA TYR A 444 -1.56 -44.38 23.57
C TYR A 444 -1.90 -45.87 23.56
N ASN A 445 -3.01 -46.21 22.89
CA ASN A 445 -3.48 -47.60 22.79
C ASN A 445 -2.90 -48.36 21.58
N SER A 446 -2.13 -47.68 20.71
CA SER A 446 -1.66 -48.19 19.43
C SER A 446 -0.21 -47.78 19.14
N SER A 447 0.50 -48.61 18.37
CA SER A 447 1.92 -48.41 18.01
C SER A 447 2.21 -47.23 17.09
N ASP A 448 1.17 -46.63 16.53
CA ASP A 448 1.26 -45.43 15.70
C ASP A 448 1.16 -44.13 16.52
N TYR A 449 0.95 -44.22 17.84
CA TYR A 449 0.85 -43.10 18.78
C TYR A 449 -0.28 -42.10 18.43
N LYS A 450 -1.40 -42.59 17.89
CA LYS A 450 -2.52 -41.77 17.40
C LYS A 450 -3.73 -41.69 18.32
N TYR A 451 -3.97 -42.70 19.14
CA TYR A 451 -5.17 -42.76 19.97
C TYR A 451 -4.78 -42.73 21.46
N PRO A 452 -4.78 -41.55 22.11
CA PRO A 452 -4.44 -41.45 23.52
C PRO A 452 -5.55 -42.04 24.40
N TYR A 453 -5.18 -42.67 25.51
CA TYR A 453 -6.13 -43.08 26.53
C TYR A 453 -6.80 -41.86 27.17
N GLN A 454 -8.09 -41.99 27.47
CA GLN A 454 -8.92 -40.92 28.02
C GLN A 454 -9.51 -41.31 29.39
N GLY A 455 -9.74 -40.31 30.24
CA GLY A 455 -10.32 -40.49 31.58
C GLY A 455 -9.35 -40.17 32.72
N ALA A 456 -9.62 -40.70 33.92
CA ALA A 456 -8.80 -40.45 35.11
C ALA A 456 -7.87 -41.62 35.48
N GLN A 457 -8.14 -42.83 34.97
CA GLN A 457 -7.39 -44.05 35.25
C GLN A 457 -7.45 -45.00 34.05
N ILE A 458 -6.44 -45.85 33.89
CA ILE A 458 -6.32 -46.74 32.73
C ILE A 458 -6.39 -48.19 33.23
N ASN A 459 -7.41 -48.93 32.82
CA ASN A 459 -7.61 -50.32 33.22
C ASN A 459 -7.10 -51.25 32.10
N LEU A 460 -6.06 -52.04 32.36
CA LEU A 460 -5.39 -52.86 31.34
C LEU A 460 -5.16 -54.30 31.81
N TYR A 461 -5.17 -55.22 30.85
CA TYR A 461 -4.67 -56.58 31.05
C TYR A 461 -3.14 -56.61 30.97
N THR A 462 -2.49 -57.53 31.68
CA THR A 462 -1.02 -57.68 31.72
C THR A 462 -0.39 -58.15 30.39
N LYS A 463 -1.20 -58.45 29.37
CA LYS A 463 -0.72 -58.74 28.01
C LYS A 463 -0.76 -57.52 27.08
N THR A 464 -1.33 -56.42 27.54
CA THR A 464 -1.51 -55.21 26.72
C THR A 464 -0.18 -54.47 26.60
N VAL A 465 0.21 -54.09 25.40
CA VAL A 465 1.35 -53.20 25.18
C VAL A 465 0.90 -51.76 25.41
N ILE A 466 1.68 -51.02 26.18
CA ILE A 466 1.46 -49.61 26.46
C ILE A 466 2.42 -48.80 25.60
N TYR A 467 1.91 -47.80 24.89
CA TYR A 467 2.70 -46.89 24.08
C TYR A 467 2.78 -45.55 24.78
N ILE A 468 3.98 -45.09 25.10
CA ILE A 468 4.23 -43.81 25.77
C ILE A 468 4.97 -42.88 24.83
N GLY A 469 4.42 -41.70 24.63
CA GLY A 469 5.08 -40.66 23.88
C GLY A 469 5.25 -39.40 24.72
N VAL A 470 6.38 -38.73 24.53
CA VAL A 470 6.75 -37.49 25.20
C VAL A 470 7.20 -36.48 24.14
N PHE A 471 6.78 -35.22 24.23
CA PHE A 471 7.18 -34.19 23.26
C PHE A 471 7.34 -32.81 23.92
N LEU A 472 8.12 -31.95 23.25
CA LEU A 472 8.39 -30.56 23.63
C LEU A 472 7.49 -29.59 22.86
N GLU A 473 7.00 -28.56 23.55
CA GLU A 473 6.36 -27.37 22.97
C GLU A 473 7.13 -26.12 23.40
N GLY A 474 7.45 -25.21 22.47
CA GLY A 474 8.22 -24.00 22.77
C GLY A 474 8.53 -23.16 21.53
N PRO A 475 9.31 -22.08 21.68
CA PRO A 475 9.57 -21.12 20.60
C PRO A 475 10.35 -21.69 19.41
N ASP A 476 11.14 -22.76 19.59
CA ASP A 476 11.81 -23.50 18.50
C ASP A 476 12.13 -24.96 18.92
N PRO A 477 11.16 -25.89 18.92
CA PRO A 477 11.38 -27.25 19.43
C PRO A 477 12.33 -28.07 18.55
N SER A 478 12.49 -27.74 17.27
CA SER A 478 13.35 -28.49 16.33
C SER A 478 14.84 -28.40 16.63
N LEU A 479 15.28 -27.40 17.41
CA LEU A 479 16.68 -27.24 17.84
C LEU A 479 17.03 -28.10 19.06
N TYR A 480 16.01 -28.72 19.68
CA TYR A 480 16.16 -29.51 20.89
C TYR A 480 15.63 -30.92 20.68
N ALA A 481 16.42 -31.90 21.08
CA ALA A 481 15.98 -33.28 21.13
C ALA A 481 15.41 -33.61 22.52
N MET A 482 14.25 -34.26 22.57
CA MET A 482 13.67 -34.76 23.81
C MET A 482 14.42 -36.02 24.25
N VAL A 483 15.03 -35.99 25.44
CA VAL A 483 15.77 -37.13 25.99
C VAL A 483 15.11 -37.68 27.26
N LEU A 484 14.79 -38.96 27.23
CA LEU A 484 14.40 -39.76 28.39
C LEU A 484 15.67 -40.32 29.04
N ASN A 485 15.98 -39.84 30.25
CA ASN A 485 17.15 -40.29 31.00
C ASN A 485 16.86 -41.59 31.76
N ASN A 486 15.90 -41.56 32.68
CA ASN A 486 15.46 -42.74 33.42
C ASN A 486 13.93 -42.76 33.44
N CYS A 487 13.33 -43.85 32.98
CA CYS A 487 11.90 -44.11 33.14
C CYS A 487 11.72 -45.36 34.01
N TYR A 488 10.99 -45.22 35.11
CA TYR A 488 10.75 -46.29 36.06
C TYR A 488 9.33 -46.27 36.57
N ALA A 489 8.82 -47.46 36.90
CA ALA A 489 7.52 -47.63 37.49
C ALA A 489 7.60 -47.81 39.00
N THR A 490 6.56 -47.39 39.69
CA THR A 490 6.39 -47.50 41.14
C THR A 490 4.95 -47.95 41.47
N PRO A 491 4.73 -48.63 42.61
CA PRO A 491 3.39 -49.01 43.05
C PRO A 491 2.58 -47.84 43.64
N SER A 492 3.26 -46.76 44.06
CA SER A 492 2.65 -45.53 44.56
C SER A 492 2.90 -44.35 43.62
N SER A 493 2.14 -43.26 43.77
CA SER A 493 2.31 -42.06 42.97
C SER A 493 3.58 -41.24 43.29
N ILE A 494 4.41 -41.72 44.21
CA ILE A 494 5.59 -41.02 44.75
C ILE A 494 6.82 -41.45 43.93
N PRO A 495 7.56 -40.50 43.30
CA PRO A 495 8.75 -40.82 42.51
C PRO A 495 9.89 -41.49 43.31
N ASP A 496 9.98 -41.21 44.61
CA ASP A 496 11.01 -41.75 45.51
C ASP A 496 10.58 -43.01 46.29
N ASP A 497 9.61 -43.75 45.77
CA ASP A 497 9.24 -45.06 46.30
C ASP A 497 10.47 -46.01 46.33
N PRO A 498 10.69 -46.76 47.43
CA PRO A 498 11.79 -47.74 47.49
C PRO A 498 11.67 -48.86 46.44
N ILE A 499 10.46 -49.16 45.97
CA ILE A 499 10.21 -50.15 44.92
C ILE A 499 10.18 -49.44 43.56
N LYS A 500 11.29 -49.53 42.83
CA LYS A 500 11.41 -48.97 41.47
C LYS A 500 11.72 -50.07 40.45
N TYR A 501 10.95 -50.09 39.36
CA TYR A 501 11.22 -50.95 38.22
C TYR A 501 11.61 -50.12 37.01
N TYR A 502 12.88 -50.17 36.59
CA TYR A 502 13.39 -49.35 35.48
C TYR A 502 13.04 -49.98 34.13
N VAL A 503 12.31 -49.22 33.32
CA VAL A 503 11.99 -49.54 31.91
C VAL A 503 13.05 -48.94 31.00
N ILE A 504 13.50 -47.73 31.31
CA ILE A 504 14.66 -47.07 30.67
C ILE A 504 15.62 -46.66 31.79
N GLN A 505 16.88 -47.03 31.67
CA GLN A 505 17.93 -46.67 32.61
C GLN A 505 19.13 -46.10 31.85
N ASN A 506 19.60 -44.92 32.25
CA ASN A 506 20.70 -44.20 31.63
C ASN A 506 20.53 -44.09 30.10
N ARG A 507 19.35 -43.61 29.66
CA ARG A 507 18.93 -43.41 28.27
C ARG A 507 18.73 -44.67 27.42
N CYS A 508 18.93 -45.85 27.99
CA CYS A 508 18.82 -47.13 27.28
C CYS A 508 17.67 -47.99 27.82
N PRO A 509 16.99 -48.77 26.97
CA PRO A 509 15.97 -49.72 27.42
C PRO A 509 16.57 -50.77 28.35
N SER A 510 15.80 -51.18 29.35
CA SER A 510 16.21 -52.20 30.30
C SER A 510 16.40 -53.55 29.61
N LYS A 511 17.54 -54.21 29.82
CA LYS A 511 17.83 -55.54 29.25
C LYS A 511 17.13 -56.69 29.98
N SER A 512 16.62 -56.44 31.19
CA SER A 512 15.90 -57.47 31.96
C SER A 512 14.49 -57.72 31.41
N ASP A 513 13.98 -56.84 30.55
CA ASP A 513 12.65 -56.93 29.97
C ASP A 513 12.72 -56.83 28.44
N GLY A 514 12.50 -57.97 27.77
CA GLY A 514 12.48 -58.03 26.31
C GLY A 514 11.25 -57.39 25.66
N THR A 515 10.29 -56.91 26.46
CA THR A 515 9.07 -56.26 25.95
C THR A 515 9.22 -54.76 25.76
N VAL A 516 10.32 -54.17 26.25
CA VAL A 516 10.58 -52.74 26.12
C VAL A 516 11.17 -52.42 24.76
N SER A 517 10.50 -51.55 24.02
CA SER A 517 10.97 -51.05 22.72
C SER A 517 11.00 -49.53 22.73
N VAL A 518 12.15 -48.95 22.36
CA VAL A 518 12.32 -47.49 22.21
C VAL A 518 12.42 -47.21 20.71
N LEU A 519 11.43 -46.50 20.17
CA LEU A 519 11.39 -46.14 18.76
C LEU A 519 12.26 -44.92 18.49
N GLU A 520 12.19 -43.93 19.38
CA GLU A 520 12.94 -42.68 19.27
C GLU A 520 13.26 -42.12 20.65
N ASN A 521 14.52 -41.74 20.89
CA ASN A 521 14.96 -41.05 22.11
C ASN A 521 16.18 -40.18 21.79
N GLY A 522 16.08 -38.86 22.01
CA GLY A 522 17.18 -37.93 21.75
C GLY A 522 17.49 -37.68 20.27
N VAL A 523 16.53 -37.91 19.36
CA VAL A 523 16.69 -37.70 17.91
C VAL A 523 15.92 -36.47 17.42
N SER A 524 14.67 -36.28 17.85
CA SER A 524 13.84 -35.11 17.55
C SER A 524 13.22 -34.52 18.82
N SER A 525 12.33 -33.53 18.66
CA SER A 525 11.58 -32.90 19.75
C SER A 525 10.58 -33.83 20.46
N GLN A 526 10.52 -35.10 20.07
CA GLN A 526 9.70 -36.15 20.66
C GLN A 526 10.52 -37.40 21.00
N ALA A 527 10.03 -38.16 21.98
CA ALA A 527 10.56 -39.45 22.37
C ALA A 527 9.41 -40.45 22.51
N GLN A 528 9.59 -41.66 22.00
CA GLN A 528 8.57 -42.69 21.89
C GLN A 528 9.12 -44.03 22.33
N PHE A 529 8.44 -44.65 23.29
CA PHE A 529 8.75 -46.00 23.73
C PHE A 529 7.48 -46.78 24.05
N SER A 530 7.62 -48.09 24.20
CA SER A 530 6.55 -48.99 24.54
C SER A 530 7.06 -50.12 25.44
N PHE A 531 6.18 -50.67 26.25
CA PHE A 531 6.47 -51.82 27.11
C PHE A 531 5.17 -52.60 27.38
N GLN A 532 5.29 -53.88 27.72
CA GLN A 532 4.12 -54.67 28.08
C GLN A 532 3.68 -54.35 29.51
N MET A 533 2.37 -54.18 29.74
CA MET A 533 1.81 -53.90 31.06
C MET A 533 2.16 -54.99 32.07
N PHE A 534 2.52 -54.59 33.29
CA PHE A 534 2.86 -55.49 34.39
C PHE A 534 2.20 -55.03 35.70
N ALA A 535 2.37 -55.82 36.76
CA ALA A 535 1.94 -55.47 38.10
C ALA A 535 3.06 -55.82 39.10
N PHE A 536 3.19 -55.03 40.16
CA PHE A 536 4.15 -55.32 41.22
C PHE A 536 3.72 -56.55 42.02
N ALA A 537 4.69 -57.37 42.42
CA ALA A 537 4.43 -58.49 43.33
C ALA A 537 4.00 -57.95 44.71
N GLY A 538 2.90 -58.49 45.25
CA GLY A 538 2.30 -58.05 46.50
C GLY A 538 0.86 -57.57 46.32
N ASN A 539 0.32 -56.86 47.32
CA ASN A 539 -1.05 -56.32 47.31
C ASN A 539 -1.12 -54.95 46.59
N TYR A 540 -0.47 -54.83 45.44
CA TYR A 540 -0.40 -53.59 44.65
C TYR A 540 -1.23 -53.74 43.37
N ASN A 541 -2.30 -52.96 43.27
CA ASN A 541 -3.22 -53.00 42.12
C ASN A 541 -2.99 -51.86 41.12
N GLN A 542 -2.14 -50.89 41.47
CA GLN A 542 -1.85 -49.71 40.68
C GLN A 542 -0.37 -49.65 40.33
N VAL A 543 -0.09 -49.13 39.14
CA VAL A 543 1.26 -48.82 38.66
C VAL A 543 1.28 -47.35 38.24
N TYR A 544 2.29 -46.63 38.67
CA TYR A 544 2.60 -45.27 38.22
C TYR A 544 3.91 -45.30 37.45
N LEU A 545 4.01 -44.51 36.39
CA LEU A 545 5.22 -44.40 35.58
C LEU A 545 5.81 -43.00 35.75
N HIS A 546 7.10 -42.97 36.07
CA HIS A 546 7.89 -41.78 36.28
C HIS A 546 9.00 -41.71 35.23
N CYS A 547 9.19 -40.56 34.60
CA CYS A 547 10.26 -40.35 33.62
C CYS A 547 11.04 -39.08 33.94
N GLN A 548 12.35 -39.23 34.09
CA GLN A 548 13.33 -38.14 34.14
C GLN A 548 13.65 -37.70 32.72
N ILE A 549 13.37 -36.44 32.40
CA ILE A 549 13.52 -35.88 31.07
C ILE A 549 14.33 -34.57 31.09
N TYR A 550 14.92 -34.25 29.95
CA TYR A 550 15.54 -32.96 29.69
C TYR A 550 15.56 -32.65 28.18
N ALA A 551 15.67 -31.37 27.84
CA ALA A 551 15.80 -30.93 26.45
C ALA A 551 17.28 -30.80 26.09
N CYS A 552 17.74 -31.57 25.12
CA CYS A 552 19.14 -31.61 24.68
C CYS A 552 19.33 -30.72 23.44
N ASP A 553 20.23 -29.73 23.50
CA ASP A 553 20.56 -28.91 22.32
C ASP A 553 21.38 -29.75 21.32
N SER A 554 20.78 -30.00 20.15
CA SER A 554 21.33 -30.86 19.11
C SER A 554 22.53 -30.25 18.38
N ARG A 555 22.79 -28.95 18.57
CA ARG A 555 23.92 -28.24 17.96
C ARG A 555 25.20 -28.35 18.78
N THR A 556 25.06 -28.43 20.11
CA THR A 556 26.19 -28.36 21.04
C THR A 556 26.57 -29.72 21.62
N SER A 557 25.68 -30.70 21.58
CA SER A 557 25.88 -32.00 22.24
C SER A 557 25.28 -33.17 21.46
N THR A 558 25.84 -34.37 21.63
CA THR A 558 25.30 -35.60 21.07
C THR A 558 24.13 -36.10 21.91
N CYS A 559 22.91 -35.88 21.40
CA CYS A 559 21.68 -36.17 22.15
C CYS A 559 21.24 -37.64 22.08
N ALA A 560 21.40 -38.28 20.93
CA ALA A 560 21.07 -39.69 20.74
C ALA A 560 22.09 -40.59 21.43
N SER A 561 21.63 -41.63 22.14
CA SER A 561 22.48 -42.60 22.82
C SER A 561 22.74 -43.85 21.97
N THR A 562 23.99 -44.31 21.94
CA THR A 562 24.35 -45.63 21.40
C THR A 562 24.46 -46.64 22.53
N CYS A 563 23.49 -47.55 22.62
CA CYS A 563 23.42 -48.55 23.69
C CYS A 563 24.31 -49.77 23.37
N SER A 564 25.63 -49.63 23.47
CA SER A 564 26.59 -50.75 23.43
C SER A 564 26.79 -51.34 24.84
N GLY A 565 26.94 -52.66 24.92
CA GLY A 565 26.88 -53.47 26.16
C GLY A 565 27.47 -52.87 27.44
N SER A 566 26.63 -52.84 28.49
CA SER A 566 26.96 -52.84 29.94
C SER A 566 27.45 -51.56 30.64
N ARG A 567 27.45 -50.39 30.00
CA ARG A 567 27.31 -49.06 30.63
C ARG A 567 27.41 -47.98 29.54
N ALA A 568 26.42 -47.12 29.42
CA ALA A 568 26.62 -45.85 28.71
C ALA A 568 27.70 -45.07 29.47
N LEU A 569 28.74 -44.61 28.75
CA LEU A 569 29.79 -43.75 29.30
C LEU A 569 29.15 -42.55 30.02
N ASP A 570 29.69 -42.23 31.18
CA ASP A 570 29.22 -41.19 32.10
C ASP A 570 29.20 -39.82 31.39
N VAL A 571 28.04 -39.42 30.89
CA VAL A 571 27.83 -38.10 30.28
C VAL A 571 27.28 -37.18 31.36
N ALA A 572 28.04 -36.11 31.63
CA ALA A 572 27.77 -34.99 32.54
C ALA A 572 26.34 -34.90 33.10
N THR A 573 26.24 -34.80 34.43
CA THR A 573 25.00 -34.62 35.21
C THR A 573 24.22 -33.40 34.74
N GLN A 574 23.35 -33.57 33.74
CA GLN A 574 22.38 -32.56 33.34
C GLN A 574 21.20 -32.57 34.32
N THR A 575 20.66 -31.39 34.63
CA THR A 575 19.49 -31.23 35.47
C THR A 575 18.27 -31.84 34.77
N THR A 576 17.67 -32.85 35.40
CA THR A 576 16.50 -33.55 34.85
C THR A 576 15.22 -33.11 35.57
N THR A 577 14.10 -33.14 34.85
CA THR A 577 12.76 -32.87 35.37
C THR A 577 11.94 -34.16 35.35
N ASN A 578 11.06 -34.35 36.34
CA ASN A 578 10.25 -35.56 36.45
C ASN A 578 8.85 -35.36 35.85
N LEU A 579 8.43 -36.27 34.99
CA LEU A 579 7.04 -36.46 34.58
C LEU A 579 6.44 -37.70 35.28
N LYS A 580 5.13 -37.68 35.52
CA LYS A 580 4.38 -38.77 36.17
C LYS A 580 3.07 -39.06 35.44
N ILE A 581 2.81 -40.31 35.09
CA ILE A 581 1.56 -40.75 34.46
C ILE A 581 1.01 -42.04 35.09
N GLY A 582 -0.31 -42.16 35.15
CA GLY A 582 -1.02 -43.24 35.87
C GLY A 582 -2.14 -42.69 36.76
N PRO A 583 -2.87 -43.55 37.50
CA PRO A 583 -2.58 -44.97 37.70
C PRO A 583 -2.98 -45.85 36.51
N PHE A 584 -2.15 -46.86 36.24
CA PHE A 584 -2.49 -48.03 35.45
C PHE A 584 -2.99 -49.12 36.39
N ASN A 585 -4.28 -49.43 36.32
CA ASN A 585 -4.89 -50.49 37.11
C ASN A 585 -4.87 -51.81 36.34
N ARG A 586 -4.58 -52.89 37.06
CA ARG A 586 -4.71 -54.24 36.52
C ARG A 586 -6.18 -54.66 36.47
N LEU A 587 -6.67 -55.02 35.30
CA LEU A 587 -7.91 -55.79 35.19
C LEU A 587 -7.66 -57.23 35.65
N GLY A 588 -8.48 -57.69 36.60
CA GLY A 588 -8.50 -59.07 37.06
C GLY A 588 -8.74 -60.04 35.89
N ARG A 589 -8.38 -61.31 36.13
CA ARG A 589 -8.40 -62.38 35.13
C ARG A 589 -9.73 -62.52 34.41
#